data_AF-U4QE80-F1
#
_entry.id   AF-U4QE80-F1
#
_cell.length_a   1.000
_cell.length_b   1.000
_cell.length_c   1.000
_cell.angle_alpha   90.00
_cell.angle_beta   90.00
_cell.angle_gamma   90.00
#
_symmetry.space_group_name_H-M   'P 1'
#
loop_
_entity.id
_entity.type
_entity.pdbx_description
1 polymer ?
#
loop_
_entity_poly.entity_id
_entity_poly.type
_entity_poly.pdbx_seq_one_letter_code
_entity_poly.pdbx_strand_id
1 'polypeptide(L)'
;MANKEDHMNMKNMSAKNMENNESNMSHMDHDDMKMDHSQMNMNHETMNMSGTNHGDMDMAGTDMMMHGGSMMHMGNLKVKFWVSVVLAIPVLLLAPIMGLNVSILSFSSPLIVGIIIVLFDTALYFYGGMPFLKGAKAEIQDKSPEMMTLVTLGISVSYFYSLYAFIANNFLNPANHVMDFSFELATLILIMLLGHWIEMNALMGAGDALQKMAALLPKTAHLVTDNGETKEVPVSDLKVGQAFQVRSGESIPADGCYYGWGVDRE
;
A
#
# COMPACT_ATOMS: atom_id res chain seq x y z
N MET A 1 -6.11 -58.97 39.06
CA MET A 1 -4.91 -58.38 39.68
C MET A 1 -4.26 -57.53 38.59
N ALA A 2 -4.57 -56.22 38.51
CA ALA A 2 -3.83 -55.10 39.14
C ALA A 2 -2.41 -54.98 38.54
N ASN A 3 -1.85 -53.83 38.16
CA ASN A 3 -2.14 -52.39 38.29
C ASN A 3 -1.25 -51.71 37.22
N LYS A 4 -1.61 -50.65 36.48
CA LYS A 4 -1.83 -49.26 36.92
C LYS A 4 -0.57 -48.59 37.48
N GLU A 5 0.49 -48.41 36.69
CA GLU A 5 1.67 -47.64 37.13
C GLU A 5 2.20 -46.55 36.17
N ASP A 6 1.84 -46.51 34.89
CA ASP A 6 2.49 -45.56 33.96
C ASP A 6 1.77 -44.21 33.73
N HIS A 7 0.73 -43.91 34.52
CA HIS A 7 -0.03 -42.64 34.42
C HIS A 7 0.20 -41.66 35.59
N MET A 8 1.32 -41.76 36.31
CA MET A 8 1.61 -40.94 37.50
C MET A 8 2.97 -40.20 37.42
N ASN A 9 3.36 -39.65 36.27
CA ASN A 9 4.59 -38.85 36.19
C ASN A 9 4.54 -37.54 35.37
N MET A 10 3.34 -37.01 35.08
CA MET A 10 3.17 -35.69 34.44
C MET A 10 2.19 -34.77 35.20
N LYS A 11 2.15 -34.84 36.53
CA LYS A 11 1.34 -33.92 37.35
C LYS A 11 2.11 -33.18 38.46
N ASN A 12 3.43 -33.39 38.58
CA ASN A 12 4.23 -32.82 39.67
C ASN A 12 5.25 -31.73 39.27
N MET A 13 5.16 -31.17 38.06
CA MET A 13 6.01 -30.03 37.65
C MET A 13 5.28 -28.68 37.55
N SER A 14 4.03 -28.58 38.01
CA SER A 14 3.25 -27.33 37.91
C SER A 14 2.92 -26.66 39.25
N ALA A 15 3.44 -27.14 40.38
CA ALA A 15 3.02 -26.69 41.71
C ALA A 15 4.19 -26.48 42.67
N LYS A 16 5.18 -25.65 42.29
CA LYS A 16 6.26 -25.28 43.21
C LYS A 16 6.79 -23.83 43.16
N ASN A 17 6.15 -22.94 42.41
CA ASN A 17 6.57 -21.52 42.33
C ASN A 17 5.40 -20.55 42.56
N MET A 18 4.58 -20.81 43.58
CA MET A 18 3.62 -19.85 44.11
C MET A 18 3.58 -19.98 45.63
N GLU A 19 4.45 -19.22 46.30
CA GLU A 19 4.30 -18.73 47.68
C GLU A 19 5.62 -18.04 48.06
N ASN A 20 5.65 -16.71 48.01
CA ASN A 20 6.03 -15.89 49.16
C ASN A 20 6.18 -14.40 48.80
N ASN A 21 5.26 -13.64 49.40
CA ASN A 21 5.50 -12.39 50.13
C ASN A 21 5.48 -11.05 49.36
N GLU A 22 4.30 -10.43 49.39
CA GLU A 22 4.11 -8.98 49.41
C GLU A 22 4.73 -8.37 50.68
N SER A 23 5.38 -7.20 50.54
CA SER A 23 5.38 -6.03 51.44
C SER A 23 6.72 -5.27 51.43
N ASN A 24 6.75 -4.10 50.78
CA ASN A 24 7.12 -2.84 51.42
C ASN A 24 7.08 -1.68 50.42
N MET A 25 6.29 -0.66 50.75
CA MET A 25 6.36 0.68 50.17
C MET A 25 7.55 1.44 50.74
N SER A 26 8.29 2.18 49.91
CA SER A 26 8.80 3.50 50.31
C SER A 26 9.16 4.35 49.08
N HIS A 27 8.64 5.58 49.09
CA HIS A 27 9.08 6.73 48.31
C HIS A 27 10.61 6.86 48.26
N MET A 28 11.15 7.21 47.10
CA MET A 28 12.32 8.07 46.98
C MET A 28 12.11 9.03 45.81
N ASP A 29 12.05 10.32 46.18
CA ASP A 29 12.26 11.48 45.31
C ASP A 29 13.58 11.34 44.55
N HIS A 30 13.60 11.83 43.31
CA HIS A 30 14.84 12.27 42.70
C HIS A 30 14.65 13.65 42.07
N ASP A 31 15.29 14.59 42.76
CA ASP A 31 15.54 15.99 42.45
C ASP A 31 16.08 16.25 41.04
N ASP A 32 15.66 17.42 40.54
CA ASP A 32 16.45 18.42 39.82
C ASP A 32 17.82 17.99 39.27
N MET A 33 17.91 17.90 37.94
CA MET A 33 19.13 18.26 37.23
C MET A 33 18.84 19.32 36.17
N LYS A 34 19.04 20.57 36.58
CA LYS A 34 19.26 21.73 35.72
C LYS A 34 20.51 21.48 34.87
N MET A 35 20.37 21.46 33.55
CA MET A 35 21.49 21.63 32.63
C MET A 35 21.54 23.09 32.19
N ASP A 36 22.58 23.77 32.68
CA ASP A 36 22.99 25.11 32.28
C ASP A 36 23.67 25.05 30.89
N HIS A 37 23.12 25.76 29.91
CA HIS A 37 23.78 26.01 28.63
C HIS A 37 24.19 27.48 28.56
N SER A 38 25.34 27.76 29.17
CA SER A 38 26.08 28.99 28.95
C SER A 38 26.87 28.91 27.64
N GLN A 39 26.61 29.89 26.78
CA GLN A 39 27.50 30.46 25.76
C GLN A 39 27.97 29.56 24.59
N MET A 40 27.27 29.67 23.45
CA MET A 40 27.96 29.75 22.16
C MET A 40 27.43 30.95 21.37
N ASN A 41 28.28 31.97 21.32
CA ASN A 41 28.17 33.17 20.52
C ASN A 41 28.65 32.85 19.10
N MET A 42 27.78 32.93 18.09
CA MET A 42 28.20 33.01 16.68
C MET A 42 27.36 34.07 15.98
N ASN A 43 28.07 35.10 15.53
CA ASN A 43 27.53 36.28 14.87
C ASN A 43 27.04 35.98 13.45
N HIS A 44 26.01 36.74 13.10
CA HIS A 44 25.27 36.79 11.85
C HIS A 44 26.10 37.41 10.71
N GLU A 45 26.25 36.72 9.58
CA GLU A 45 26.45 37.37 8.28
C GLU A 45 25.45 36.82 7.25
N THR A 46 24.60 37.75 6.81
CA THR A 46 23.71 37.81 5.65
C THR A 46 23.78 36.71 4.59
N MET A 47 22.69 35.94 4.46
CA MET A 47 22.23 35.47 3.14
C MET A 47 20.72 35.71 2.98
N ASN A 48 20.43 36.60 2.03
CA ASN A 48 19.12 36.96 1.53
C ASN A 48 18.62 35.83 0.60
N MET A 49 17.52 35.16 0.96
CA MET A 49 16.74 34.36 0.03
C MET A 49 15.26 34.71 0.22
N SER A 50 14.80 35.55 -0.69
CA SER A 50 13.41 35.90 -0.92
C SER A 50 12.63 34.71 -1.46
N GLY A 51 11.50 34.39 -0.83
CA GLY A 51 10.29 33.93 -1.50
C GLY A 51 10.19 32.44 -1.84
N THR A 52 9.69 31.65 -0.88
CA THR A 52 8.82 30.51 -1.21
C THR A 52 7.79 30.35 -0.10
N ASN A 53 6.58 30.78 -0.40
CA ASN A 53 5.39 30.59 0.42
C ASN A 53 4.79 29.23 0.05
N HIS A 54 5.01 28.21 0.88
CA HIS A 54 4.28 26.94 0.82
C HIS A 54 3.70 26.67 2.20
N GLY A 55 2.64 27.40 2.53
CA GLY A 55 1.67 26.93 3.50
C GLY A 55 0.69 26.03 2.76
N ASP A 56 1.00 24.74 2.70
CA ASP A 56 -0.02 23.71 2.43
C ASP A 56 -0.12 22.91 3.74
N MET A 57 -1.17 23.20 4.49
CA MET A 57 -1.43 22.56 5.76
C MET A 57 -2.05 21.19 5.50
N ASP A 58 -1.41 20.16 6.06
CA ASP A 58 -1.95 18.82 6.20
C ASP A 58 -3.37 18.85 6.78
N MET A 59 -4.33 18.36 5.98
CA MET A 59 -5.65 17.98 6.48
C MET A 59 -5.71 16.45 6.52
N ALA A 60 -5.30 15.92 7.68
CA ALA A 60 -5.61 14.56 8.09
C ALA A 60 -7.13 14.40 8.25
N GLY A 61 -7.67 13.27 7.76
CA GLY A 61 -9.03 12.89 8.16
C GLY A 61 -9.84 12.04 7.19
N THR A 62 -9.25 11.12 6.42
CA THR A 62 -9.99 9.92 5.98
C THR A 62 -9.00 8.79 5.70
N ASP A 63 -8.86 7.86 6.64
CA ASP A 63 -8.24 6.55 6.42
C ASP A 63 -9.10 5.75 5.43
N MET A 64 -9.01 6.10 4.15
CA MET A 64 -9.28 5.17 3.07
C MET A 64 -8.00 4.37 2.90
N MET A 65 -8.09 3.04 2.90
CA MET A 65 -6.98 2.11 2.74
C MET A 65 -6.16 2.44 1.47
N MET A 66 -5.17 3.34 1.59
CA MET A 66 -4.34 3.80 0.49
C MET A 66 -3.18 2.82 0.30
N HIS A 67 -3.40 1.78 -0.51
CA HIS A 67 -2.37 0.83 -0.95
C HIS A 67 -1.33 1.45 -1.92
N GLY A 68 -1.04 2.76 -1.82
CA GLY A 68 -0.76 3.57 -3.02
C GLY A 68 0.49 4.45 -3.02
N GLY A 69 1.21 4.61 -1.91
CA GLY A 69 2.30 5.61 -1.83
C GLY A 69 3.44 5.37 -2.83
N SER A 70 3.75 4.10 -3.13
CA SER A 70 4.85 3.70 -4.03
C SER A 70 4.37 3.18 -5.41
N MET A 71 3.06 3.14 -5.65
CA MET A 71 2.46 2.47 -6.82
C MET A 71 2.31 3.36 -8.05
N MET A 72 2.43 4.69 -7.90
CA MET A 72 2.15 5.64 -8.98
C MET A 72 3.20 5.68 -10.11
N HIS A 73 4.30 4.93 -10.00
CA HIS A 73 5.35 4.87 -11.03
C HIS A 73 5.48 3.49 -11.70
N MET A 74 4.37 2.74 -11.82
CA MET A 74 4.41 1.36 -12.32
C MET A 74 4.28 1.19 -13.84
N GLY A 75 4.41 2.24 -14.66
CA GLY A 75 4.29 2.15 -16.11
C GLY A 75 2.92 1.62 -16.58
N ASN A 76 2.80 1.24 -17.85
CA ASN A 76 1.52 0.80 -18.41
C ASN A 76 1.18 -0.66 -18.00
N LEU A 77 0.50 -0.84 -16.87
CA LEU A 77 0.09 -2.17 -16.36
C LEU A 77 -0.75 -2.96 -17.38
N LYS A 78 -1.54 -2.29 -18.22
CA LYS A 78 -2.33 -2.96 -19.28
C LYS A 78 -1.42 -3.70 -20.27
N VAL A 79 -0.32 -3.06 -20.69
CA VAL A 79 0.65 -3.69 -21.60
C VAL A 79 1.34 -4.86 -20.89
N LYS A 80 1.75 -4.66 -19.63
CA LYS A 80 2.37 -5.73 -18.85
C LYS A 80 1.45 -6.93 -18.70
N PHE A 81 0.18 -6.71 -18.39
CA PHE A 81 -0.81 -7.78 -18.30
C PHE A 81 -0.92 -8.57 -19.61
N TRP A 82 -1.13 -7.90 -20.76
CA TRP A 82 -1.29 -8.59 -22.03
C TRP A 82 -0.03 -9.35 -22.48
N VAL A 83 1.16 -8.78 -22.25
CA VAL A 83 2.41 -9.48 -22.54
C VAL A 83 2.57 -10.68 -21.61
N SER A 84 2.26 -10.53 -20.32
CA SER A 84 2.26 -11.65 -19.35
C SER A 84 1.27 -12.75 -19.73
N VAL A 85 0.09 -12.41 -20.26
CA VAL A 85 -0.88 -13.39 -20.78
C VAL A 85 -0.26 -14.20 -21.90
N VAL A 86 0.38 -13.55 -22.88
CA VAL A 86 1.04 -14.24 -23.99
C VAL A 86 2.17 -15.15 -23.49
N LEU A 87 2.97 -14.69 -22.54
CA LEU A 87 4.05 -15.49 -21.93
C LEU A 87 3.52 -16.66 -21.09
N ALA A 88 2.36 -16.50 -20.44
CA ALA A 88 1.77 -17.52 -19.60
C ALA A 88 1.10 -18.64 -20.42
N ILE A 89 0.63 -18.38 -21.65
CA ILE A 89 -0.07 -19.39 -22.46
C ILE A 89 0.75 -20.69 -22.62
N PRO A 90 2.03 -20.65 -23.03
CA PRO A 90 2.85 -21.86 -23.11
C PRO A 90 2.96 -22.60 -21.78
N VAL A 91 3.13 -21.87 -20.67
CA VAL A 91 3.21 -22.44 -19.32
C VAL A 91 1.90 -23.13 -18.97
N LEU A 92 0.77 -22.45 -19.12
CA LEU A 92 -0.56 -22.99 -18.77
C LEU A 92 -0.96 -24.22 -19.59
N LEU A 93 -0.46 -24.35 -20.83
CA LEU A 93 -0.76 -25.49 -21.69
C LEU A 93 0.15 -26.72 -21.41
N LEU A 94 1.37 -26.48 -20.94
CA LEU A 94 2.40 -27.51 -20.78
C LEU A 94 2.56 -27.97 -19.33
N ALA A 95 2.44 -27.04 -18.37
CA ALA A 95 2.66 -27.32 -16.95
C ALA A 95 1.51 -28.17 -16.38
N PRO A 96 1.83 -29.21 -15.58
CA PRO A 96 0.82 -29.98 -14.88
C PRO A 96 0.16 -29.12 -13.78
N ILE A 97 -1.14 -29.31 -13.59
CA ILE A 97 -1.87 -28.69 -12.47
C ILE A 97 -1.56 -29.48 -11.20
N MET A 98 -1.27 -28.80 -10.09
CA MET A 98 -0.93 -29.44 -8.82
C MET A 98 -1.83 -30.64 -8.47
N GLY A 99 -1.21 -31.82 -8.32
CA GLY A 99 -1.89 -33.06 -7.92
C GLY A 99 -2.68 -33.78 -9.02
N LEU A 100 -2.81 -33.20 -10.21
CA LEU A 100 -3.46 -33.81 -11.36
C LEU A 100 -2.40 -34.10 -12.42
N ASN A 101 -2.23 -35.37 -12.78
CA ASN A 101 -1.34 -35.79 -13.87
C ASN A 101 -1.97 -35.54 -15.24
N VAL A 102 -2.60 -34.37 -15.41
CA VAL A 102 -3.28 -33.94 -16.63
C VAL A 102 -2.52 -32.75 -17.18
N SER A 103 -1.56 -33.02 -18.04
CA SER A 103 -1.06 -32.00 -18.95
C SER A 103 -2.02 -31.93 -20.15
N ILE A 104 -2.35 -30.73 -20.61
CA ILE A 104 -3.30 -30.52 -21.72
C ILE A 104 -2.67 -30.99 -23.03
N LEU A 105 -1.34 -30.84 -23.16
CA LEU A 105 -0.55 -31.43 -24.24
C LEU A 105 0.56 -32.32 -23.68
N SER A 106 0.45 -33.62 -23.92
CA SER A 106 1.50 -34.60 -23.61
C SER A 106 2.44 -34.75 -24.81
N PHE A 107 3.69 -34.31 -24.69
CA PHE A 107 4.73 -34.52 -25.70
C PHE A 107 5.64 -35.69 -25.33
N SER A 108 6.22 -36.34 -26.35
CA SER A 108 7.14 -37.48 -26.16
C SER A 108 8.49 -37.12 -25.53
N SER A 109 8.83 -35.84 -25.36
CA SER A 109 10.10 -35.40 -24.77
C SER A 109 9.87 -34.53 -23.54
N PRO A 110 9.83 -35.14 -22.33
CA PRO A 110 9.61 -34.42 -21.08
C PRO A 110 10.66 -33.34 -20.80
N LEU A 111 11.91 -33.58 -21.20
CA LEU A 111 13.02 -32.65 -20.96
C LEU A 111 12.87 -31.37 -21.80
N ILE A 112 12.48 -31.47 -23.07
CA ILE A 112 12.26 -30.29 -23.94
C ILE A 112 11.09 -29.46 -23.39
N VAL A 113 10.00 -30.13 -22.98
CA VAL A 113 8.84 -29.45 -22.38
C VAL A 113 9.25 -28.71 -21.10
N GLY A 114 10.00 -29.35 -20.20
CA GLY A 114 10.49 -28.72 -18.98
C GLY A 114 11.37 -27.49 -19.24
N ILE A 115 12.25 -27.54 -20.25
CA ILE A 115 13.08 -26.38 -20.64
C ILE A 115 12.20 -25.22 -21.13
N ILE A 116 11.18 -25.51 -21.94
CA ILE A 116 10.25 -24.50 -22.44
C ILE A 116 9.51 -23.85 -21.26
N ILE A 117 8.96 -24.66 -20.34
CA ILE A 117 8.26 -24.15 -19.16
C ILE A 117 9.17 -23.23 -18.35
N VAL A 118 10.38 -23.68 -17.99
CA VAL A 118 11.32 -22.89 -17.19
C VAL A 118 11.69 -21.58 -17.90
N LEU A 119 11.89 -21.58 -19.22
CA LEU A 119 12.21 -20.38 -19.98
C LEU A 119 11.08 -19.35 -19.91
N PHE A 120 9.83 -19.79 -20.14
CA PHE A 120 8.67 -18.90 -20.08
C PHE A 120 8.36 -18.46 -18.64
N ASP A 121 8.54 -19.32 -17.64
CA ASP A 121 8.43 -18.99 -16.22
C ASP A 121 9.43 -17.92 -15.81
N THR A 122 10.69 -18.08 -16.21
CA THR A 122 11.73 -17.07 -15.95
C THR A 122 11.35 -15.73 -16.59
N ALA A 123 10.91 -15.74 -17.85
CA ALA A 123 10.47 -14.53 -18.52
C ALA A 123 9.27 -13.89 -17.80
N LEU A 124 8.29 -14.69 -17.37
CA LEU A 124 7.09 -14.24 -16.69
C LEU A 124 7.39 -13.71 -15.29
N TYR A 125 8.26 -14.37 -14.54
CA TYR A 125 8.72 -13.94 -13.21
C TYR A 125 9.42 -12.58 -13.28
N PHE A 126 10.37 -12.41 -14.20
CA PHE A 126 11.12 -11.15 -14.31
C PHE A 126 10.32 -10.02 -14.96
N TYR A 127 9.50 -10.31 -15.98
CA TYR A 127 8.74 -9.28 -16.69
C TYR A 127 7.39 -9.00 -16.00
N GLY A 128 6.57 -10.04 -15.84
CA GLY A 128 5.25 -9.96 -15.23
C GLY A 128 5.32 -9.74 -13.73
N GLY A 129 6.29 -10.34 -13.05
CA GLY A 129 6.50 -10.17 -11.60
C GLY A 129 7.19 -8.85 -11.21
N MET A 130 7.75 -8.09 -12.16
CA MET A 130 8.51 -6.86 -11.88
C MET A 130 7.79 -5.84 -10.99
N PRO A 131 6.49 -5.53 -11.20
CA PRO A 131 5.76 -4.58 -10.35
C PRO A 131 5.76 -5.01 -8.88
N PHE A 132 5.51 -6.29 -8.62
CA PHE A 132 5.45 -6.86 -7.28
C PHE A 132 6.83 -6.84 -6.62
N LEU A 133 7.87 -7.28 -7.33
CA LEU A 133 9.25 -7.27 -6.85
C LEU A 133 9.73 -5.86 -6.45
N LYS A 134 9.37 -4.85 -7.25
CA LYS A 134 9.70 -3.45 -6.95
C LYS A 134 8.90 -2.92 -5.77
N GLY A 135 7.59 -3.21 -5.71
CA GLY A 135 6.73 -2.79 -4.60
C GLY A 135 7.16 -3.42 -3.28
N ALA A 136 7.45 -4.72 -3.26
CA ALA A 136 7.94 -5.41 -2.07
C ALA A 136 9.26 -4.84 -1.58
N LYS A 137 10.17 -4.49 -2.49
CA LYS A 137 11.44 -3.85 -2.11
C LYS A 137 11.19 -2.51 -1.40
N ALA A 138 10.23 -1.72 -1.86
CA ALA A 138 9.85 -0.47 -1.20
C ALA A 138 9.21 -0.73 0.18
N GLU A 139 8.22 -1.61 0.26
CA GLU A 139 7.54 -1.98 1.52
C GLU A 139 8.52 -2.49 2.59
N ILE A 140 9.48 -3.33 2.20
CA ILE A 140 10.50 -3.86 3.12
C ILE A 140 11.44 -2.74 3.59
N GLN A 141 11.80 -1.80 2.71
CA GLN A 141 12.62 -0.65 3.09
C GLN A 141 11.90 0.27 4.08
N ASP A 142 10.59 0.45 3.88
CA ASP A 142 9.72 1.25 4.73
C ASP A 142 9.29 0.51 6.01
N LYS A 143 9.72 -0.76 6.18
CA LYS A 143 9.40 -1.65 7.30
C LYS A 143 7.90 -1.87 7.52
N SER A 144 7.14 -1.78 6.44
CA SER A 144 5.69 -1.95 6.41
C SER A 144 5.32 -2.99 5.34
N PRO A 145 5.46 -4.30 5.63
CA PRO A 145 5.11 -5.34 4.68
C PRO A 145 3.59 -5.39 4.47
N GLU A 146 3.15 -5.30 3.22
CA GLU A 146 1.74 -5.30 2.83
C GLU A 146 1.49 -6.31 1.69
N MET A 147 0.63 -5.95 0.73
CA MET A 147 0.24 -6.83 -0.37
C MET A 147 1.41 -7.15 -1.30
N MET A 148 2.28 -6.18 -1.63
CA MET A 148 3.32 -6.43 -2.64
C MET A 148 4.36 -7.40 -2.12
N THR A 149 4.72 -7.31 -0.84
CA THR A 149 5.63 -8.25 -0.16
C THR A 149 5.06 -9.67 -0.14
N LEU A 150 3.79 -9.82 0.23
CA LEU A 150 3.13 -11.13 0.27
C LEU A 150 3.08 -11.78 -1.12
N VAL A 151 2.67 -11.02 -2.13
CA VAL A 151 2.61 -11.50 -3.51
C VAL A 151 4.00 -11.88 -4.01
N THR A 152 4.99 -11.03 -3.76
CA THR A 152 6.39 -11.27 -4.15
C THR A 152 6.95 -12.54 -3.51
N LEU A 153 6.63 -12.78 -2.24
CA LEU A 153 7.00 -14.03 -1.57
C LEU A 153 6.38 -15.23 -2.28
N GLY A 154 5.08 -15.20 -2.57
CA GLY A 154 4.38 -16.27 -3.27
C GLY A 154 5.00 -16.59 -4.63
N ILE A 155 5.15 -15.60 -5.50
CA ILE A 155 5.74 -15.81 -6.84
C ILE A 155 7.20 -16.25 -6.76
N SER A 156 7.97 -15.78 -5.77
CA SER A 156 9.38 -16.18 -5.63
C SER A 156 9.51 -17.61 -5.15
N VAL A 157 8.71 -18.02 -4.16
CA VAL A 157 8.69 -19.41 -3.67
C VAL A 157 8.28 -20.35 -4.80
N SER A 158 7.21 -20.04 -5.54
CA SER A 158 6.77 -20.85 -6.68
C SER A 158 7.84 -20.95 -7.76
N TYR A 159 8.50 -19.84 -8.11
CA TYR A 159 9.55 -19.83 -9.13
C TYR A 159 10.78 -20.65 -8.74
N PHE A 160 11.37 -20.37 -7.57
CA PHE A 160 12.59 -21.07 -7.13
C PHE A 160 12.34 -22.55 -6.85
N TYR A 161 11.17 -22.90 -6.33
CA TYR A 161 10.82 -24.30 -6.13
C TYR A 161 10.60 -25.03 -7.47
N SER A 162 9.94 -24.40 -8.45
CA SER A 162 9.76 -25.00 -9.78
C SER A 162 11.10 -25.21 -10.48
N LEU A 163 12.03 -24.25 -10.35
CA LEU A 163 13.40 -24.41 -10.83
C LEU A 163 14.12 -25.57 -10.14
N TYR A 164 13.97 -25.70 -8.82
CA TYR A 164 14.51 -26.85 -8.07
C TYR A 164 13.90 -28.17 -8.54
N ALA A 165 12.58 -28.25 -8.71
CA ALA A 165 11.88 -29.44 -9.19
C ALA A 165 12.37 -29.86 -10.59
N PHE A 166 12.54 -28.90 -11.50
CA PHE A 166 13.12 -29.14 -12.82
C PHE A 166 14.53 -29.73 -12.73
N ILE A 167 15.41 -29.14 -11.92
CA ILE A 167 16.79 -29.62 -11.75
C ILE A 167 16.79 -31.02 -11.11
N ALA A 168 15.99 -31.21 -10.07
CA ALA A 168 15.91 -32.48 -9.36
C ALA A 168 15.49 -33.60 -10.31
N ASN A 169 14.37 -33.44 -11.01
CA ASN A 169 13.82 -34.47 -11.88
C ASN A 169 14.70 -34.83 -13.08
N ASN A 170 15.49 -33.88 -13.61
CA ASN A 170 16.27 -34.10 -14.83
C ASN A 170 17.74 -34.43 -14.57
N PHE A 171 18.32 -33.98 -13.45
CA PHE A 171 19.76 -34.11 -13.17
C PHE A 171 20.07 -34.89 -11.89
N LEU A 172 19.22 -34.82 -10.87
CA LEU A 172 19.45 -35.50 -9.58
C LEU A 172 18.81 -36.89 -9.51
N ASN A 173 17.92 -37.23 -10.47
CA ASN A 173 17.21 -38.50 -10.55
C ASN A 173 16.67 -39.00 -9.19
N PRO A 174 15.81 -38.20 -8.52
CA PRO A 174 15.20 -38.59 -7.26
C PRO A 174 14.37 -39.87 -7.43
N ALA A 175 14.24 -40.65 -6.36
CA ALA A 175 13.46 -41.89 -6.35
C ALA A 175 11.98 -41.66 -6.69
N ASN A 176 11.46 -40.46 -6.39
CA ASN A 176 10.10 -40.03 -6.71
C ASN A 176 10.15 -38.75 -7.54
N HIS A 177 9.20 -38.60 -8.46
CA HIS A 177 9.02 -37.37 -9.21
C HIS A 177 8.66 -36.21 -8.27
N VAL A 178 9.40 -35.11 -8.39
CA VAL A 178 9.16 -33.87 -7.64
C VAL A 178 8.20 -33.00 -8.46
N MET A 179 7.04 -32.66 -7.91
CA MET A 179 6.10 -31.77 -8.61
C MET A 179 6.68 -30.36 -8.73
N ASP A 180 6.38 -29.64 -9.82
CA ASP A 180 6.67 -28.21 -9.94
C ASP A 180 5.42 -27.37 -9.62
N PHE A 181 5.60 -26.04 -9.55
CA PHE A 181 4.54 -25.05 -9.28
C PHE A 181 4.51 -23.97 -10.38
N SER A 182 4.83 -24.35 -11.61
CA SER A 182 4.94 -23.43 -12.76
C SER A 182 3.56 -22.87 -13.13
N PHE A 183 2.53 -23.72 -13.04
CA PHE A 183 1.14 -23.34 -13.29
C PHE A 183 0.65 -22.30 -12.25
N GLU A 184 0.95 -22.54 -10.97
CA GLU A 184 0.59 -21.64 -9.87
C GLU A 184 1.34 -20.32 -9.98
N LEU A 185 2.62 -20.34 -10.35
CA LEU A 185 3.40 -19.15 -10.63
C LEU A 185 2.71 -18.30 -11.71
N ALA A 186 2.36 -18.91 -12.84
CA ALA A 186 1.78 -18.21 -13.97
C ALA A 186 0.41 -17.62 -13.63
N THR A 187 -0.49 -18.43 -13.06
CA THR A 187 -1.83 -17.98 -12.67
C THR A 187 -1.80 -16.91 -11.59
N LEU A 188 -0.92 -17.04 -10.59
CA LEU A 188 -0.75 -16.04 -9.53
C LEU A 188 -0.30 -14.70 -10.11
N ILE A 189 0.71 -14.68 -10.99
CA ILE A 189 1.17 -13.45 -11.66
C ILE A 189 0.04 -12.82 -12.49
N LEU A 190 -0.71 -13.63 -13.26
CA LEU A 190 -1.79 -13.12 -14.11
C LEU A 190 -2.94 -12.50 -13.30
N ILE A 191 -3.43 -13.20 -12.28
CA ILE A 191 -4.56 -12.74 -11.47
C ILE A 191 -4.15 -11.49 -10.68
N MET A 192 -2.94 -11.46 -10.12
CA MET A 192 -2.46 -10.29 -9.39
C MET A 192 -2.29 -9.07 -10.31
N LEU A 193 -1.74 -9.26 -11.53
CA LEU A 193 -1.63 -8.16 -12.51
C LEU A 193 -3.00 -7.64 -12.94
N LEU A 194 -3.96 -8.55 -13.15
CA LEU A 194 -5.33 -8.19 -13.50
C LEU A 194 -6.00 -7.39 -12.38
N GLY A 195 -5.89 -7.86 -11.13
CA GLY A 195 -6.44 -7.19 -9.95
C GLY A 195 -5.91 -5.77 -9.81
N HIS A 196 -4.59 -5.59 -9.87
CA HIS A 196 -3.95 -4.29 -9.80
C HIS A 196 -4.33 -3.36 -10.95
N TRP A 197 -4.51 -3.91 -12.16
CA TRP A 197 -4.97 -3.12 -13.29
C TRP A 197 -6.40 -2.62 -13.09
N ILE A 198 -7.30 -3.47 -12.57
CA ILE A 198 -8.68 -3.09 -12.25
C ILE A 198 -8.70 -2.05 -11.12
N GLU A 199 -7.92 -2.26 -10.07
CA GLU A 199 -7.78 -1.35 -8.93
C GLU A 199 -7.34 0.04 -9.37
N MET A 200 -6.26 0.14 -10.17
CA MET A 200 -5.79 1.44 -10.67
C MET A 200 -6.83 2.14 -11.55
N ASN A 201 -7.55 1.41 -12.40
CA ASN A 201 -8.60 2.01 -13.22
C ASN A 201 -9.77 2.55 -12.37
N ALA A 202 -10.15 1.83 -11.32
CA ALA A 202 -11.21 2.26 -10.40
C ALA A 202 -10.81 3.52 -9.62
N LEU A 203 -9.57 3.57 -9.12
CA LEU A 203 -9.03 4.72 -8.37
C LEU A 203 -8.91 5.96 -9.25
N MET A 204 -8.37 5.83 -10.47
CA MET A 204 -8.25 6.96 -11.41
C MET A 204 -9.62 7.55 -11.77
N GLY A 205 -10.63 6.69 -11.97
CA GLY A 205 -12.00 7.14 -12.27
C GLY A 205 -12.62 7.95 -11.13
N ALA A 206 -12.42 7.52 -9.87
CA ALA A 206 -12.90 8.26 -8.70
C ALA A 206 -12.17 9.61 -8.52
N GLY A 207 -10.86 9.63 -8.75
CA GLY A 207 -10.05 10.85 -8.67
C GLY A 207 -10.47 11.93 -9.68
N ASP A 208 -10.72 11.53 -10.95
CA ASP A 208 -11.18 12.46 -11.98
C ASP A 208 -12.55 13.09 -11.66
N ALA A 209 -13.46 12.30 -11.10
CA ALA A 209 -14.76 12.80 -10.65
C ALA A 209 -14.61 13.82 -9.50
N LEU A 210 -13.76 13.54 -8.50
CA LEU A 210 -13.48 14.46 -7.41
C LEU A 210 -12.82 15.76 -7.92
N GLN A 211 -11.87 15.64 -8.85
CA GLN A 211 -11.19 16.79 -9.44
C GLN A 211 -12.18 17.67 -10.23
N LYS A 212 -13.12 17.06 -10.95
CA LYS A 212 -14.20 17.80 -11.65
C LYS A 212 -15.14 18.49 -10.68
N MET A 213 -15.49 17.87 -9.57
CA MET A 213 -16.29 18.52 -8.51
C MET A 213 -15.54 19.71 -7.90
N ALA A 214 -14.25 19.53 -7.58
CA ALA A 214 -13.40 20.61 -7.07
C ALA A 214 -13.23 21.76 -8.07
N ALA A 215 -13.15 21.45 -9.38
CA ALA A 215 -13.02 22.47 -10.42
C ALA A 215 -14.29 23.32 -10.62
N LEU A 216 -15.46 22.81 -10.23
CA LEU A 216 -16.72 23.55 -10.27
C LEU A 216 -16.90 24.48 -9.06
N LEU A 217 -16.07 24.36 -8.02
CA LEU A 217 -16.12 25.26 -6.88
C LEU A 217 -15.57 26.65 -7.28
N PRO A 218 -16.31 27.74 -6.97
CA PRO A 218 -15.84 29.09 -7.22
C PRO A 218 -14.58 29.38 -6.40
N LYS A 219 -13.61 30.07 -7.02
CA LYS A 219 -12.33 30.42 -6.39
C LYS A 219 -12.34 31.80 -5.75
N THR A 220 -13.25 32.66 -6.20
CA THR A 220 -13.41 34.03 -5.72
C THR A 220 -14.81 34.26 -5.19
N ALA A 221 -14.94 35.23 -4.29
CA ALA A 221 -16.18 35.69 -3.70
C ALA A 221 -16.21 37.21 -3.67
N HIS A 222 -17.42 37.76 -3.77
CA HIS A 222 -17.66 39.20 -3.70
C HIS A 222 -18.01 39.61 -2.26
N LEU A 223 -17.00 39.93 -1.45
CA LEU A 223 -17.18 40.37 -0.07
C LEU A 223 -17.83 41.77 -0.03
N VAL A 224 -18.85 41.95 0.81
CA VAL A 224 -19.48 43.24 1.08
C VAL A 224 -18.81 43.85 2.32
N THR A 225 -18.22 45.03 2.15
CA THR A 225 -17.58 45.80 3.24
C THR A 225 -18.61 46.58 4.04
N ASP A 226 -18.25 47.04 5.25
CA ASP A 226 -19.13 47.82 6.13
C ASP A 226 -19.69 49.10 5.47
N ASN A 227 -18.95 49.65 4.50
CA ASN A 227 -19.34 50.83 3.73
C ASN A 227 -20.34 50.51 2.60
N GLY A 228 -20.66 49.24 2.37
CA GLY A 228 -21.56 48.77 1.31
C GLY A 228 -20.88 48.54 -0.05
N GLU A 229 -19.58 48.73 -0.16
CA GLU A 229 -18.81 48.43 -1.37
C GLU A 229 -18.47 46.94 -1.46
N THR A 230 -18.40 46.43 -2.68
CA THR A 230 -18.09 45.03 -2.97
C THR A 230 -16.63 44.87 -3.40
N LYS A 231 -15.92 43.92 -2.79
CA LYS A 231 -14.53 43.59 -3.11
C LYS A 231 -14.40 42.10 -3.44
N GLU A 232 -13.74 41.80 -4.55
CA GLU A 232 -13.42 40.42 -4.89
C GLU A 232 -12.26 39.91 -4.02
N VAL A 233 -12.48 38.78 -3.35
CA VAL A 233 -11.51 38.12 -2.48
C VAL A 233 -11.47 36.62 -2.79
N PRO A 234 -10.35 35.93 -2.55
CA PRO A 234 -10.33 34.47 -2.55
C PRO A 234 -11.37 33.90 -1.58
N VAL A 235 -12.04 32.80 -1.97
CA VAL A 235 -12.99 32.12 -1.07
C VAL A 235 -12.33 31.70 0.25
N SER A 236 -11.03 31.37 0.22
CA SER A 236 -10.23 31.05 1.41
C SER A 236 -10.13 32.18 2.43
N ASP A 237 -10.35 33.42 2.00
CA ASP A 237 -10.19 34.61 2.84
C ASP A 237 -11.53 35.03 3.49
N LEU A 238 -12.64 34.40 3.10
CA LEU A 238 -13.95 34.61 3.73
C LEU A 238 -13.95 34.06 5.17
N LYS A 239 -14.53 34.86 6.07
CA LYS A 239 -14.68 34.51 7.49
C LYS A 239 -16.16 34.44 7.87
N VAL A 240 -16.46 33.60 8.86
CA VAL A 240 -17.80 33.50 9.44
C VAL A 240 -18.27 34.87 9.95
N GLY A 241 -19.50 35.24 9.60
CA GLY A 241 -20.10 36.54 9.96
C GLY A 241 -19.90 37.64 8.93
N GLN A 242 -19.14 37.42 7.86
CA GLN A 242 -19.02 38.37 6.76
C GLN A 242 -20.16 38.19 5.74
N ALA A 243 -20.64 39.32 5.19
CA ALA A 243 -21.61 39.33 4.11
C ALA A 243 -20.89 39.25 2.75
N PHE A 244 -21.40 38.41 1.84
CA PHE A 244 -20.95 38.36 0.46
C PHE A 244 -22.15 38.48 -0.49
N GLN A 245 -21.92 39.06 -1.66
CA GLN A 245 -22.90 39.20 -2.72
C GLN A 245 -22.76 38.04 -3.71
N VAL A 246 -23.88 37.47 -4.14
CA VAL A 246 -23.93 36.52 -5.26
C VAL A 246 -24.82 37.12 -6.33
N ARG A 247 -24.28 37.34 -7.53
CA ARG A 247 -25.05 37.89 -8.65
C ARG A 247 -25.81 36.78 -9.37
N SER A 248 -26.82 37.16 -10.15
CA SER A 248 -27.57 36.19 -10.95
C SER A 248 -26.65 35.44 -11.90
N GLY A 249 -26.68 34.11 -11.84
CA GLY A 249 -25.82 33.23 -12.63
C GLY A 249 -24.43 32.95 -12.07
N GLU A 250 -24.05 33.54 -10.94
CA GLU A 250 -22.82 33.18 -10.21
C GLU A 250 -23.06 31.97 -9.30
N SER A 251 -22.04 31.13 -9.13
CA SER A 251 -22.04 30.04 -8.14
C SER A 251 -21.94 30.61 -6.73
N ILE A 252 -22.63 29.97 -5.78
CA ILE A 252 -22.56 30.35 -4.36
C ILE A 252 -21.18 29.97 -3.79
N PRO A 253 -20.39 30.92 -3.27
CA PRO A 253 -19.02 30.67 -2.86
C PRO A 253 -18.84 29.95 -1.52
N ALA A 254 -19.80 30.07 -0.62
CA ALA A 254 -19.77 29.44 0.70
C ALA A 254 -21.19 29.27 1.25
N ASP A 255 -21.36 28.35 2.21
CA ASP A 255 -22.60 28.21 2.95
C ASP A 255 -22.87 29.46 3.81
N GLY A 256 -24.13 29.86 3.90
CA GLY A 256 -24.54 31.03 4.67
C GLY A 256 -26.05 31.17 4.77
N CYS A 257 -26.49 32.17 5.52
CA CYS A 257 -27.90 32.53 5.63
C CYS A 257 -28.23 33.68 4.68
N TYR A 258 -29.43 33.66 4.09
CA TYR A 258 -29.90 34.78 3.28
C TYR A 258 -30.06 36.02 4.16
N TYR A 259 -29.32 37.08 3.80
CA TYR A 259 -29.45 38.40 4.41
C TYR A 259 -30.06 39.33 3.37
N GLY A 260 -31.34 39.69 3.56
CA GLY A 260 -32.10 40.47 2.59
C GLY A 260 -31.50 41.86 2.40
N TRP A 261 -31.36 42.28 1.14
CA TRP A 261 -30.96 43.64 0.81
C TRP A 261 -32.21 44.54 0.88
N GLY A 262 -32.38 45.27 1.99
CA GLY A 262 -33.38 46.34 2.08
C GLY A 262 -34.42 46.27 3.21
N VAL A 263 -34.02 45.96 4.45
CA VAL A 263 -34.79 46.37 5.64
C VAL A 263 -33.82 46.94 6.68
N ASP A 264 -33.90 48.27 6.82
CA ASP A 264 -33.50 49.14 7.93
C ASP A 264 -32.09 48.96 8.53
N ARG A 265 -31.18 49.83 8.06
CA ARG A 265 -30.05 50.30 8.87
C ARG A 265 -30.59 51.36 9.85
N GLU A 266 -31.20 50.92 10.94
CA GLU A 266 -31.45 51.74 12.14
C GLU A 266 -30.96 51.01 13.40
#